data_AF-A0A1I1XK42-F1
#
_entry.id   AF-A0A1I1XK42-F1
#
_cell.length_a   1.000
_cell.length_b   1.000
_cell.length_c   1.000
_cell.angle_alpha   90.00
_cell.angle_beta   90.00
_cell.angle_gamma   90.00
#
_symmetry.space_group_name_H-M   'P 1'
#
loop_
_entity.id
_entity.type
_entity.pdbx_description
1 polymer ?
#
loop_
_entity_poly.entity_id
_entity_poly.type
_entity_poly.pdbx_seq_one_letter_code
_entity_poly.pdbx_strand_id
1 'polypeptide(L)'
;MEILASLGSLAVGVIILYIIVKLLALPFKLVWNGIIGAIMLWLANLLGGTLFGVTINITIIKALIAGFFGIPGAAAVIVWDLFVK
;
A
#
# COMPACT_ATOMS: atom_id res chain seq x y z
N MET A 1 -22.10 -8.46 -39.92
CA MET A 1 -22.38 -9.05 -38.59
C MET A 1 -21.20 -9.84 -38.05
N GLU A 2 -20.54 -10.69 -38.85
CA GLU A 2 -19.38 -11.51 -38.41
C GLU A 2 -18.16 -10.70 -37.94
N ILE A 3 -17.83 -9.59 -38.62
CA ILE A 3 -16.72 -8.70 -38.24
C ILE A 3 -16.97 -8.03 -36.88
N LEU A 4 -18.23 -7.71 -36.56
CA LEU A 4 -18.57 -7.10 -35.28
C LEU A 4 -18.46 -8.12 -34.13
N ALA A 5 -18.82 -9.38 -34.39
CA ALA A 5 -18.67 -10.48 -33.44
C ALA A 5 -17.19 -10.82 -33.17
N SER A 6 -16.32 -10.78 -34.19
CA SER A 6 -14.88 -11.03 -34.02
C SER A 6 -14.16 -9.88 -33.31
N LEU A 7 -14.58 -8.63 -33.52
CA LEU A 7 -14.09 -7.48 -32.75
C LEU A 7 -14.54 -7.55 -31.28
N GLY A 8 -15.76 -8.00 -31.04
CA GLY A 8 -16.30 -8.20 -29.69
C GLY A 8 -15.51 -9.23 -28.88
N SER A 9 -15.19 -10.38 -29.47
CA SER A 9 -14.38 -11.41 -28.79
C SER A 9 -12.94 -10.98 -28.53
N LEU A 10 -12.33 -10.23 -29.45
CA LEU A 10 -11.03 -9.59 -29.27
C LEU A 10 -11.03 -8.59 -28.11
N ALA A 11 -12.04 -7.73 -28.03
CA ALA A 11 -12.18 -6.75 -26.95
C ALA A 11 -12.31 -7.45 -25.58
N VAL A 12 -13.12 -8.51 -25.49
CA VAL A 12 -13.26 -9.31 -24.26
C VAL A 12 -11.92 -9.95 -23.87
N GLY A 13 -11.19 -10.52 -24.83
CA GLY A 13 -9.86 -11.08 -24.59
C GLY A 13 -8.88 -10.05 -24.02
N VAL A 14 -8.84 -8.84 -24.60
CA VAL A 14 -7.98 -7.74 -24.13
C VAL A 14 -8.36 -7.28 -22.73
N ILE A 15 -9.65 -7.18 -22.40
CA ILE A 15 -10.12 -6.79 -21.07
C ILE A 15 -9.68 -7.81 -20.01
N ILE A 16 -9.84 -9.11 -20.30
CA ILE A 16 -9.40 -10.18 -19.39
C ILE A 16 -7.89 -10.12 -19.18
N LEU A 17 -7.12 -9.96 -20.27
CA LEU A 17 -5.67 -9.80 -20.22
C LEU A 17 -5.25 -8.59 -19.38
N TYR A 18 -5.94 -7.45 -19.55
CA TYR A 18 -5.68 -6.24 -18.77
C TYR A 18 -5.90 -6.47 -17.26
N ILE A 19 -6.97 -7.16 -16.87
CA ILE A 19 -7.25 -7.48 -15.47
C ILE A 19 -6.16 -8.39 -14.89
N ILE A 20 -5.74 -9.43 -15.62
CA ILE A 20 -4.69 -10.36 -15.19
C ILE A 20 -3.36 -9.61 -14.99
N VAL A 21 -2.95 -8.78 -15.95
CA VAL A 21 -1.71 -7.99 -15.85
C VAL A 21 -1.78 -7.02 -14.68
N LYS A 22 -2.94 -6.38 -14.45
CA LYS A 22 -3.12 -5.46 -13.32
C LYS A 22 -3.08 -6.17 -11.97
N LEU A 23 -3.64 -7.38 -11.88
CA LEU A 23 -3.60 -8.22 -10.69
C LEU A 23 -2.17 -8.66 -10.37
N LEU A 24 -1.41 -9.06 -11.39
CA LEU A 24 0.02 -9.40 -11.28
C LEU A 24 0.89 -8.20 -10.89
N ALA A 25 0.49 -6.98 -11.25
CA ALA A 25 1.21 -5.76 -10.91
C ALA A 25 0.90 -5.21 -9.49
N LEU A 26 -0.21 -5.63 -8.86
CA LEU A 26 -0.58 -5.22 -7.49
C LEU A 26 0.45 -5.59 -6.41
N PRO A 27 1.01 -6.81 -6.34
CA PRO A 27 1.97 -7.16 -5.29
C PRO A 27 3.22 -6.28 -5.33
N PHE A 28 3.72 -5.93 -6.52
CA PHE A 28 4.89 -5.05 -6.65
C PHE A 28 4.62 -3.63 -6.12
N LYS A 29 3.41 -3.10 -6.36
CA LYS A 29 3.01 -1.79 -5.81
C LYS A 29 2.87 -1.82 -4.28
N LEU A 30 2.35 -2.91 -3.73
CA LEU A 30 2.24 -3.10 -2.27
C LEU A 30 3.61 -3.15 -1.60
N VAL A 31 4.57 -3.86 -2.20
CA VAL A 31 5.95 -3.91 -1.68
C VAL A 31 6.58 -2.51 -1.66
N TRP A 32 6.46 -1.76 -2.76
CA TRP A 32 7.01 -0.40 -2.83
C TRP A 32 6.38 0.56 -1.81
N ASN A 33 5.05 0.51 -1.68
CA ASN A 33 4.34 1.31 -0.67
C ASN A 33 4.76 0.90 0.75
N GLY A 34 4.90 -0.40 1.02
CA GLY A 34 5.37 -0.89 2.32
C GLY A 34 6.77 -0.40 2.68
N ILE A 35 7.71 -0.35 1.72
CA ILE A 35 9.06 0.21 1.94
C ILE A 35 8.98 1.70 2.28
N ILE A 36 8.22 2.48 1.50
CA ILE A 36 8.03 3.92 1.78
C ILE A 36 7.40 4.13 3.16
N GLY A 37 6.38 3.36 3.50
CA GLY A 37 5.72 3.44 4.80
C GLY A 37 6.62 3.02 5.96
N ALA A 38 7.51 2.03 5.76
CA ALA A 38 8.52 1.67 6.75
C ALA A 38 9.53 2.80 6.97
N ILE A 39 10.01 3.43 5.90
CA ILE A 39 10.91 4.60 5.98
C ILE A 39 10.20 5.76 6.69
N MET A 40 8.93 6.01 6.38
CA MET A 40 8.14 7.06 6.99
C MET A 40 7.92 6.84 8.49
N LEU A 41 7.54 5.62 8.89
CA LEU A 41 7.41 5.25 10.30
C LEU A 41 8.75 5.26 11.03
N TRP A 42 9.85 4.89 10.36
CA TRP A 42 11.19 4.95 10.93
C TRP A 42 11.62 6.40 11.21
N LEU A 43 11.38 7.32 10.28
CA LEU A 43 11.59 8.75 10.50
C LEU A 43 10.68 9.29 11.62
N ALA A 44 9.42 8.89 11.64
CA ALA A 44 8.50 9.25 12.72
C ALA A 44 8.96 8.72 14.09
N ASN A 45 9.53 7.52 14.14
CA ASN A 45 10.09 6.94 15.36
C ASN A 45 11.39 7.64 15.79
N LEU A 46 12.22 8.13 14.87
CA LEU A 46 13.40 8.94 15.20
C LEU A 46 13.01 10.31 15.76
N LEU A 47 12.07 11.01 15.12
CA LEU A 47 11.61 12.33 15.54
C LEU A 47 10.72 12.26 16.80
N GLY A 48 9.80 11.30 16.85
CA GLY A 48 8.87 11.09 17.95
C GLY A 48 9.49 10.35 19.14
N GLY A 49 10.41 9.41 18.90
CA GLY A 49 11.10 8.69 19.97
C GLY A 49 12.06 9.56 20.76
N THR A 50 12.75 10.50 20.12
CA THR A 50 13.68 11.43 20.79
C THR A 50 12.98 12.59 21.50
N LEU A 51 11.83 13.06 20.99
CA LEU A 51 11.12 14.22 21.55
C LEU A 51 9.92 13.86 22.45
N PHE A 52 9.26 12.73 22.21
CA PHE A 52 8.02 12.33 22.90
C PHE A 52 8.11 10.96 23.59
N GLY A 53 9.23 10.23 23.49
CA GLY A 53 9.41 8.91 24.12
C GLY A 53 8.52 7.81 23.54
N VAL A 54 7.96 8.02 22.34
CA VAL A 54 7.06 7.07 21.67
C VAL A 54 7.89 6.10 20.84
N THR A 55 8.02 4.86 21.30
CA THR A 55 8.64 3.76 20.55
C THR A 55 7.58 3.02 19.75
N ILE A 56 7.56 3.24 18.43
CA ILE A 56 6.61 2.59 17.52
C ILE A 56 7.20 1.25 17.09
N ASN A 57 6.47 0.15 17.29
CA ASN A 57 6.85 -1.15 16.75
C ASN A 57 6.55 -1.18 15.24
N ILE A 58 7.58 -1.03 14.41
CA ILE A 58 7.45 -1.02 12.95
C ILE A 58 7.36 -2.47 12.45
N THR A 59 6.14 -2.90 12.10
CA THR A 59 5.89 -4.20 11.46
C THR A 59 5.55 -4.00 9.98
N ILE A 60 5.67 -5.07 9.18
CA ILE A 60 5.33 -5.05 7.74
C ILE A 60 3.88 -4.56 7.53
N ILE A 61 2.93 -4.98 8.38
CA ILE A 61 1.52 -4.57 8.28
C ILE A 61 1.36 -3.07 8.55
N LYS A 62 1.96 -2.56 9.63
CA LYS A 62 1.91 -1.13 9.98
C LYS A 62 2.58 -0.26 8.91
N ALA A 63 3.72 -0.71 8.39
CA ALA A 63 4.42 -0.06 7.28
C ALA A 63 3.59 -0.06 6.00
N LEU A 64 2.86 -1.14 5.70
CA LEU A 64 1.96 -1.19 4.56
C LEU A 64 0.78 -0.22 4.71
N ILE A 65 0.20 -0.13 5.91
CA ILE A 65 -0.88 0.83 6.21
C ILE A 65 -0.37 2.27 6.08
N ALA A 66 0.75 2.60 6.73
CA ALA A 66 1.35 3.93 6.62
C ALA A 66 1.78 4.27 5.19
N GLY A 67 2.28 3.29 4.44
CA GLY A 67 2.73 3.46 3.06
C GLY A 67 1.59 3.59 2.05
N PHE A 68 0.49 2.87 2.26
CA PHE A 68 -0.68 2.94 1.40
C PHE A 68 -1.54 4.19 1.67
N PHE A 69 -1.72 4.55 2.95
CA PHE A 69 -2.53 5.69 3.36
C PHE A 69 -1.74 6.98 3.55
N GLY A 70 -0.39 6.94 3.56
CA GLY A 70 0.47 8.11 3.73
C GLY A 70 0.43 8.71 5.15
N ILE A 71 0.39 10.04 5.24
CA ILE A 71 0.36 10.79 6.52
C ILE A 71 -0.83 10.38 7.40
N PRO A 72 -2.08 10.28 6.89
CA PRO A 72 -3.20 9.75 7.67
C PRO A 72 -2.96 8.36 8.25
N GLY A 73 -2.36 7.46 7.46
CA GLY A 73 -2.03 6.10 7.89
C GLY A 73 -0.96 6.06 8.96
N ALA A 74 0.10 6.86 8.79
CA ALA A 74 1.15 7.00 9.80
C ALA A 74 0.59 7.54 11.12
N ALA A 75 -0.26 8.57 11.08
CA ALA A 75 -0.91 9.10 12.28
C ALA A 75 -1.79 8.06 12.98
N ALA A 76 -2.58 7.29 12.22
CA ALA A 76 -3.41 6.23 12.78
C ALA A 76 -2.58 5.14 13.46
N VAL A 77 -1.46 4.72 12.85
CA VAL A 77 -0.53 3.73 13.45
C VAL A 77 0.11 4.26 14.72
N ILE A 78 0.51 5.53 14.75
CA ILE A 78 1.12 6.17 15.93
C ILE A 78 0.11 6.24 17.09
N VAL A 79 -1.10 6.71 16.81
CA VAL A 79 -2.19 6.77 17.82
C VAL A 79 -2.52 5.36 18.31
N TRP A 80 -2.62 4.38 17.40
CA TRP A 80 -2.86 2.99 17.77
C TRP A 80 -1.78 2.46 18.71
N ASP A 81 -0.51 2.64 18.38
CA ASP A 81 0.60 2.13 19.23
C ASP A 81 0.71 2.87 20.58
N LEU A 82 0.26 4.13 20.64
CA LEU A 82 0.27 4.93 21.86
C LEU A 82 -0.86 4.54 22.82
N PHE A 83 -2.07 4.32 22.31
CA PHE A 83 -3.27 4.11 23.12
C PHE A 83 -3.63 2.64 23.34
N VAL A 84 -3.37 1.78 22.35
CA VAL A 84 -3.80 0.39 22.39
C VAL A 84 -2.72 -0.54 22.95
N LYS A 85 -1.44 -0.16 22.78
CA LYS A 85 -0.24 -0.87 23.24
C LYS A 85 -0.32 -2.40 23.18
#